data_AF-A0A090WCL1-F1
#
_entry.id   AF-A0A090WCL1-F1
#
_cell.length_a   1.000
_cell.length_b   1.000
_cell.length_c   1.000
_cell.angle_alpha   90.00
_cell.angle_beta   90.00
_cell.angle_gamma   90.00
#
_symmetry.space_group_name_H-M   'P 1'
#
loop_
_entity.id
_entity.type
_entity.pdbx_description
1 polymer ?
#
loop_
_entity_poly.entity_id
_entity_poly.type
_entity_poly.pdbx_seq_one_letter_code
_entity_poly.pdbx_strand_id
1 'polypeptide(L)'
;MILDDTQIKAVELYITKRKIDFVDIKFELLDHMVCDIEATMEAKNIGFNDAFNITKRKWSPYFVESQSIWMGLAYVKPKIVIDKCGAIMKKTVLYSLAIACVGAVLMWFLLKTSNADINLMFYFLYKGRWVLFAVSLIILVYHSWNILRTKAKTVFGYCYMRQFSLLPLFTLLINQQHLSLPLSGGGFYL
;
A
#
# COMPACT_ATOMS: atom_id res chain seq x y z
N MET A 1 -30.60 3.05 -18.69
CA MET A 1 -31.21 4.41 -18.51
C MET A 1 -30.18 5.31 -17.84
N ILE A 2 -29.99 6.57 -18.26
CA ILE A 2 -28.90 7.44 -17.73
C ILE A 2 -29.47 8.38 -16.64
N LEU A 3 -28.75 8.57 -15.53
CA LEU A 3 -29.14 9.52 -14.47
C LEU A 3 -28.94 10.98 -14.90
N ASP A 4 -29.82 11.86 -14.39
CA ASP A 4 -29.66 13.31 -14.50
C ASP A 4 -28.67 13.88 -13.46
N ASP A 5 -28.11 15.05 -13.73
CA ASP A 5 -27.16 15.75 -12.85
C ASP A 5 -27.71 15.99 -11.44
N THR A 6 -29.02 16.22 -11.31
CA THR A 6 -29.67 16.39 -10.00
C THR A 6 -29.68 15.09 -9.19
N GLN A 7 -29.86 13.95 -9.86
CA GLN A 7 -29.87 12.63 -9.26
C GLN A 7 -28.45 12.21 -8.85
N ILE A 8 -27.45 12.51 -9.67
CA ILE A 8 -26.03 12.29 -9.35
C ILE A 8 -25.63 13.09 -8.11
N LYS A 9 -26.02 14.37 -8.02
CA LYS A 9 -25.81 15.19 -6.80
C LYS A 9 -26.47 14.60 -5.55
N ALA A 10 -27.65 13.98 -5.69
CA ALA A 10 -28.31 13.31 -4.57
C ALA A 10 -27.51 12.10 -4.06
N VAL A 11 -26.89 11.34 -4.97
CA VAL A 11 -25.97 10.23 -4.62
C VAL A 11 -24.70 10.77 -3.96
N GLU A 12 -24.11 11.84 -4.50
CA GLU A 12 -22.91 12.48 -3.94
C GLU A 12 -23.15 13.01 -2.51
N LEU A 13 -24.30 13.65 -2.27
CA LEU A 13 -24.70 14.10 -0.94
C LEU A 13 -24.89 12.93 0.04
N TYR A 14 -25.43 11.80 -0.44
CA TYR A 14 -25.55 10.59 0.37
C TYR A 14 -24.17 10.04 0.79
N ILE A 15 -23.21 9.98 -0.14
CA ILE A 15 -21.84 9.54 0.11
C ILE A 15 -21.13 10.47 1.10
N THR A 16 -21.27 11.78 0.90
CA THR A 16 -20.63 12.80 1.75
C THR A 16 -21.10 12.74 3.20
N LYS A 17 -22.39 12.42 3.43
CA LYS A 17 -22.94 12.20 4.78
C LYS A 17 -22.34 10.99 5.52
N ARG A 18 -21.68 10.05 4.83
CA ARG A 18 -21.08 8.85 5.42
C ARG A 18 -19.65 9.04 5.95
N LYS A 19 -19.17 10.29 6.06
CA LYS A 19 -17.86 10.65 6.65
C LYS A 19 -16.67 9.90 6.00
N ILE A 20 -16.73 9.64 4.70
CA ILE A 20 -15.59 9.10 3.96
C ILE A 20 -14.62 10.26 3.73
N ASP A 21 -13.41 10.19 4.30
CA ASP A 21 -12.41 11.26 4.18
C ASP A 21 -11.61 11.22 2.87
N PHE A 22 -11.68 10.11 2.14
CA PHE A 22 -10.79 9.82 1.01
C PHE A 22 -11.43 10.16 -0.33
N VAL A 23 -10.78 11.04 -1.09
CA VAL A 23 -11.30 11.60 -2.35
C VAL A 23 -11.38 10.54 -3.45
N ASP A 24 -10.37 9.68 -3.57
CA ASP A 24 -10.34 8.58 -4.52
C ASP A 24 -11.49 7.59 -4.31
N ILE A 25 -11.75 7.21 -3.06
CA ILE A 25 -12.89 6.34 -2.72
C ILE A 25 -14.23 7.03 -2.98
N LYS A 26 -14.35 8.34 -2.77
CA LYS A 26 -15.59 9.07 -3.06
C LYS A 26 -15.93 9.02 -4.55
N PHE A 27 -14.96 9.25 -5.42
CA PHE A 27 -15.18 9.19 -6.87
C PHE A 27 -15.49 7.76 -7.33
N GLU A 28 -14.73 6.76 -6.88
CA GLU A 28 -14.98 5.35 -7.19
C GLU A 28 -16.37 4.89 -6.73
N LEU A 29 -16.78 5.30 -5.53
CA LEU A 29 -18.09 4.96 -4.99
C LEU A 29 -19.22 5.68 -5.73
N LEU A 30 -19.02 6.94 -6.12
CA LEU A 30 -20.02 7.68 -6.89
C LEU A 30 -20.27 6.98 -8.23
N ASP A 31 -19.21 6.66 -8.97
CA ASP A 31 -19.28 5.97 -10.25
C ASP A 31 -20.00 4.61 -10.12
N HIS A 32 -19.54 3.77 -9.18
CA HIS A 32 -20.15 2.46 -8.97
C HIS A 32 -21.60 2.52 -8.47
N MET A 33 -21.94 3.46 -7.59
CA MET A 33 -23.33 3.61 -7.14
C MET A 33 -24.25 4.13 -8.23
N VAL A 34 -23.77 5.03 -9.11
CA VAL A 34 -24.54 5.51 -10.26
C VAL A 34 -24.81 4.36 -11.22
N CYS A 35 -23.78 3.63 -11.65
CA CYS A 35 -23.96 2.46 -12.54
C CYS A 35 -24.89 1.40 -11.94
N ASP A 36 -24.80 1.15 -10.63
CA ASP A 36 -25.70 0.21 -9.95
C ASP A 36 -27.16 0.67 -9.98
N ILE A 37 -27.42 1.98 -9.82
CA ILE A 37 -28.78 2.55 -9.89
C ILE A 37 -29.32 2.41 -11.31
N GLU A 38 -28.53 2.76 -12.33
CA GLU A 38 -28.90 2.63 -13.74
C GLU A 38 -29.26 1.19 -14.10
N ALA A 39 -28.39 0.25 -13.71
CA ALA A 39 -28.61 -1.18 -13.92
C ALA A 39 -29.86 -1.66 -13.18
N THR A 40 -30.12 -1.16 -11.97
CA THR A 40 -31.31 -1.55 -11.20
C THR A 40 -32.59 -0.97 -11.79
N MET A 41 -32.56 0.27 -12.28
CA MET A 41 -33.69 0.90 -12.98
C MET A 41 -34.05 0.13 -14.24
N GLU A 42 -33.05 -0.26 -15.02
CA GLU A 42 -33.23 -1.00 -16.27
C GLU A 42 -33.71 -2.44 -16.02
N ALA A 43 -33.07 -3.16 -15.09
CA ALA A 43 -33.40 -4.56 -14.81
C ALA A 43 -34.78 -4.74 -14.15
N LYS A 44 -35.22 -3.80 -13.33
CA LYS A 44 -36.49 -3.89 -12.58
C LYS A 44 -37.60 -3.00 -13.13
N ASN A 45 -37.30 -2.18 -14.14
CA ASN A 45 -38.21 -1.18 -14.71
C ASN A 45 -38.86 -0.30 -13.63
N ILE A 46 -38.05 0.23 -12.72
CA ILE A 46 -38.49 1.08 -11.59
C ILE A 46 -37.91 2.48 -11.70
N GLY A 47 -38.56 3.45 -11.04
CA GLY A 47 -38.08 4.82 -10.96
C GLY A 47 -36.80 4.98 -10.11
N PHE A 48 -36.14 6.13 -10.28
CA PHE A 48 -34.90 6.46 -9.57
C PHE A 48 -35.01 6.34 -8.05
N ASN A 49 -36.10 6.83 -7.44
CA ASN A 49 -36.24 6.83 -5.98
C ASN A 49 -36.21 5.40 -5.39
N ASP A 50 -36.87 4.45 -6.07
CA ASP A 50 -36.91 3.06 -5.65
C ASP A 50 -35.57 2.37 -5.88
N ALA A 51 -34.97 2.55 -7.06
CA ALA A 51 -33.65 2.04 -7.37
C ALA A 51 -32.57 2.60 -6.43
N PHE A 52 -32.66 3.87 -6.07
CA PHE A 52 -31.75 4.52 -5.13
C PHE A 52 -31.92 3.95 -3.72
N ASN A 53 -33.15 3.72 -3.26
CA ASN A 53 -33.39 3.10 -1.95
C ASN A 53 -32.94 1.64 -1.87
N ILE A 54 -33.03 0.89 -2.97
CA ILE A 54 -32.47 -0.47 -3.08
C ILE A 54 -30.94 -0.39 -3.02
N THR A 55 -30.33 0.50 -3.79
CA THR A 55 -28.87 0.69 -3.84
C THR A 55 -28.33 1.14 -2.48
N LYS A 56 -28.98 2.07 -1.78
CA LYS A 56 -28.60 2.45 -0.40
C LYS A 56 -28.55 1.26 0.54
N ARG A 57 -29.55 0.36 0.46
CA ARG A 57 -29.60 -0.86 1.28
C ARG A 57 -28.48 -1.83 0.92
N LYS A 58 -28.22 -2.02 -0.37
CA LYS A 58 -27.11 -2.84 -0.89
C LYS A 58 -25.75 -2.35 -0.39
N TRP A 59 -25.53 -1.04 -0.41
CA TRP A 59 -24.24 -0.42 -0.07
C TRP A 59 -24.07 -0.12 1.43
N SER A 60 -25.14 -0.11 2.22
CA SER A 60 -25.11 0.15 3.67
C SER A 60 -24.07 -0.68 4.44
N PRO A 61 -23.91 -2.00 4.21
CA PRO A 61 -22.93 -2.82 4.93
C PRO A 61 -21.47 -2.43 4.67
N TYR A 62 -21.17 -1.78 3.54
CA TYR A 62 -19.81 -1.38 3.17
C TYR A 62 -19.37 -0.07 3.85
N PHE A 63 -20.33 0.69 4.37
CA PHE A 63 -20.07 1.90 5.16
C PHE A 63 -19.90 1.61 6.65
N VAL A 64 -20.21 0.39 7.09
CA VAL A 64 -19.99 -0.03 8.48
C VAL A 64 -18.49 -0.05 8.75
N GLU A 65 -18.13 0.39 9.94
CA GLU A 65 -16.76 0.36 10.43
C GLU A 65 -16.23 -1.07 10.48
N SER A 66 -15.02 -1.24 9.98
CA SER A 66 -14.32 -2.51 9.92
C SER A 66 -12.86 -2.32 10.33
N GLN A 67 -12.21 -3.43 10.65
CA GLN A 67 -10.80 -3.53 10.96
C GLN A 67 -10.18 -4.60 10.07
N SER A 68 -8.88 -4.49 9.80
CA SER A 68 -8.14 -5.53 9.08
C SER A 68 -6.78 -5.70 9.73
N ILE A 69 -6.36 -6.96 9.88
CA ILE A 69 -5.03 -7.32 10.41
C ILE A 69 -3.92 -6.70 9.57
N TRP A 70 -4.11 -6.65 8.24
CA TRP A 70 -3.18 -6.00 7.32
C TRP A 70 -3.02 -4.50 7.62
N MET A 71 -4.06 -3.88 8.17
CA MET A 71 -4.09 -2.49 8.59
C MET A 71 -3.92 -2.30 10.11
N GLY A 72 -3.65 -3.35 10.87
CA GLY A 72 -3.60 -3.31 12.34
C GLY A 72 -4.97 -3.10 13.01
N LEU A 73 -5.14 -3.72 14.18
CA LEU A 73 -6.40 -3.74 14.93
C LEU A 73 -6.81 -2.37 15.50
N ALA A 74 -5.86 -1.45 15.70
CA ALA A 74 -6.13 -0.10 16.17
C ALA A 74 -6.82 0.80 15.13
N TYR A 75 -6.99 0.33 13.89
CA TYR A 75 -7.51 1.15 12.80
C TYR A 75 -8.93 0.75 12.42
N VAL A 76 -9.87 1.62 12.77
CA VAL A 76 -11.30 1.48 12.49
C VAL A 76 -11.69 2.49 11.41
N LYS A 77 -12.08 2.01 10.23
CA LYS A 77 -12.61 2.83 9.13
C LYS A 77 -13.68 2.08 8.35
N PRO A 78 -14.47 2.76 7.50
CA PRO A 78 -15.49 2.10 6.69
C PRO A 78 -14.91 0.92 5.91
N LYS A 79 -15.63 -0.20 5.89
CA LYS A 79 -15.19 -1.47 5.29
C LYS A 79 -14.64 -1.30 3.87
N ILE A 80 -15.29 -0.49 3.04
CA ILE A 80 -14.83 -0.20 1.67
C ILE A 80 -13.40 0.37 1.62
N VAL A 81 -13.05 1.23 2.57
CA VAL A 81 -11.71 1.82 2.68
C VAL A 81 -10.71 0.76 3.12
N ILE A 82 -11.06 -0.01 4.15
CA ILE A 82 -10.22 -1.08 4.70
C ILE A 82 -9.90 -2.15 3.65
N ASP A 83 -10.91 -2.58 2.90
CA ASP A 83 -10.77 -3.61 1.88
C ASP A 83 -9.87 -3.13 0.73
N LYS A 84 -10.03 -1.87 0.28
CA LYS A 84 -9.16 -1.27 -0.74
C LYS A 84 -7.72 -1.15 -0.27
N CYS A 85 -7.51 -0.64 0.95
CA CYS A 85 -6.18 -0.52 1.55
C CYS A 85 -5.53 -1.89 1.69
N GLY A 86 -6.26 -2.89 2.19
CA GLY A 86 -5.78 -4.26 2.33
C GLY A 86 -5.39 -4.88 0.99
N ALA A 87 -6.16 -4.63 -0.08
CA ALA A 87 -5.83 -5.10 -1.41
C ALA A 87 -4.53 -4.47 -1.96
N ILE A 88 -4.35 -3.15 -1.76
CA ILE A 88 -3.11 -2.46 -2.14
C ILE A 88 -1.93 -3.02 -1.37
N MET A 89 -2.05 -3.15 -0.04
CA MET A 89 -0.98 -3.69 0.80
C MET A 89 -0.58 -5.11 0.41
N LYS A 90 -1.55 -5.99 0.17
CA LYS A 90 -1.29 -7.37 -0.29
C LYS A 90 -0.53 -7.40 -1.61
N LYS A 91 -0.95 -6.59 -2.59
CA LYS A 91 -0.24 -6.47 -3.88
C LYS A 91 1.19 -6.00 -3.68
N THR A 92 1.40 -4.94 -2.90
CA THR A 92 2.74 -4.41 -2.62
C THR A 92 3.64 -5.42 -1.94
N VAL A 93 3.12 -6.17 -0.95
CA VAL A 93 3.86 -7.25 -0.29
C VAL A 93 4.22 -8.35 -1.29
N LEU A 94 3.28 -8.78 -2.13
CA LEU A 94 3.53 -9.80 -3.14
C LEU A 94 4.60 -9.36 -4.15
N TYR A 95 4.54 -8.11 -4.64
CA TYR A 95 5.56 -7.55 -5.52
C TYR A 95 6.92 -7.49 -4.85
N SER A 96 6.99 -7.04 -3.59
CA SER A 96 8.26 -6.98 -2.85
C SER A 96 8.87 -8.37 -2.64
N LEU A 97 8.04 -9.39 -2.36
CA LEU A 97 8.48 -10.77 -2.24
C LEU A 97 9.00 -11.32 -3.56
N ALA A 98 8.30 -11.07 -4.68
CA ALA A 98 8.74 -11.49 -6.00
C ALA A 98 10.09 -10.87 -6.38
N ILE A 99 10.28 -9.58 -6.13
CA ILE A 99 11.54 -8.88 -6.37
C ILE A 99 12.66 -9.47 -5.50
N ALA A 100 12.40 -9.74 -4.23
CA ALA A 100 13.37 -10.36 -3.33
C ALA A 100 13.76 -11.77 -3.80
N CYS A 101 12.81 -12.60 -4.24
CA CYS A 101 13.08 -13.92 -4.80
C CYS A 101 13.94 -13.83 -6.08
N VAL A 102 13.61 -12.93 -7.00
CA VAL A 102 14.40 -12.71 -8.22
C VAL A 102 15.81 -12.26 -7.88
N GLY A 103 15.96 -11.33 -6.92
CA GLY A 103 17.26 -10.87 -6.45
C GLY A 103 18.09 -12.00 -5.83
N ALA A 104 17.47 -12.87 -5.04
CA ALA A 104 18.14 -14.02 -4.44
C ALA A 104 18.60 -15.05 -5.48
N VAL A 105 17.78 -15.35 -6.49
CA VAL A 105 18.14 -16.26 -7.58
C VAL A 105 19.27 -15.68 -8.42
N LEU A 106 19.21 -14.39 -8.75
CA LEU A 106 20.27 -13.70 -9.48
C LEU A 106 21.59 -13.74 -8.68
N MET A 107 21.54 -13.48 -7.38
CA MET A 107 22.71 -13.53 -6.52
C MET A 107 23.32 -14.94 -6.46
N TRP A 108 22.48 -15.98 -6.31
CA TRP A 108 22.94 -17.37 -6.35
C TRP A 108 23.61 -17.73 -7.68
N PHE A 109 23.01 -17.30 -8.80
CA PHE A 109 23.56 -17.52 -10.14
C PHE A 109 24.93 -16.85 -10.32
N LEU A 110 25.09 -15.61 -9.85
CA LEU A 110 26.35 -14.88 -9.91
C LEU A 110 27.44 -15.56 -9.07
N LEU A 111 27.12 -16.00 -7.85
CA LEU A 111 28.05 -16.74 -6.98
C LEU A 111 28.55 -18.02 -7.66
N LYS A 112 27.64 -18.79 -8.26
CA LYS A 112 27.97 -20.04 -8.95
C LYS A 112 28.84 -19.81 -10.20
N THR A 113 28.59 -18.74 -10.94
CA THR A 113 29.29 -18.48 -12.22
C THR A 113 30.69 -17.90 -11.99
N SER A 114 30.86 -17.07 -10.97
CA SER A 114 32.11 -16.33 -10.73
C SER A 114 33.09 -17.04 -9.78
N ASN A 115 32.68 -18.15 -9.13
CA ASN A 115 33.41 -18.75 -7.99
C ASN A 115 33.82 -17.69 -6.94
N ALA A 116 33.02 -16.62 -6.80
CA ALA A 116 33.34 -15.51 -5.93
C ALA A 116 33.24 -15.91 -4.46
N ASP A 117 34.13 -15.35 -3.64
CA ASP A 117 34.08 -15.52 -2.19
C ASP A 117 32.81 -14.87 -1.63
N ILE A 118 31.99 -15.72 -1.02
CA ILE A 118 30.74 -15.35 -0.36
C ILE A 118 30.98 -14.25 0.70
N ASN A 119 32.09 -14.32 1.44
CA ASN A 119 32.41 -13.37 2.50
C ASN A 119 32.67 -11.96 1.96
N LEU A 120 33.41 -11.87 0.85
CA LEU A 120 33.68 -10.59 0.19
C LEU A 120 32.38 -9.95 -0.32
N MET A 121 31.46 -10.75 -0.86
CA MET A 121 30.18 -10.27 -1.36
C MET A 121 29.25 -9.76 -0.23
N PHE A 122 29.17 -10.50 0.89
CA PHE A 122 28.42 -10.05 2.07
C PHE A 122 29.00 -8.75 2.65
N TYR A 123 30.33 -8.58 2.63
CA TYR A 123 30.97 -7.34 3.06
C TYR A 123 30.55 -6.13 2.19
N PHE A 124 30.51 -6.29 0.87
CA PHE A 124 30.04 -5.23 -0.03
C PHE A 124 28.56 -4.91 0.16
N LEU A 125 27.69 -5.92 0.32
CA LEU A 125 26.27 -5.70 0.62
C LEU A 125 26.08 -4.99 1.96
N TYR A 126 26.85 -5.36 2.97
CA TYR A 126 26.82 -4.73 4.29
C TYR A 126 27.22 -3.26 4.22
N LYS A 127 28.30 -2.92 3.50
CA LYS A 127 28.72 -1.53 3.29
C LYS A 127 27.74 -0.74 2.42
N GLY A 128 27.20 -1.37 1.37
CA GLY A 128 26.24 -0.78 0.45
C GLY A 128 24.88 -0.47 1.09
N ARG A 129 24.52 -1.16 2.18
CA ARG A 129 23.28 -0.94 2.92
C ARG A 129 23.07 0.51 3.34
N TRP A 130 24.12 1.21 3.78
CA TRP A 130 24.01 2.62 4.19
C TRP A 130 23.70 3.56 3.02
N VAL A 131 24.23 3.26 1.84
CA VAL A 131 23.93 4.01 0.61
C VAL A 131 22.48 3.77 0.20
N LEU A 132 22.04 2.50 0.18
CA LEU A 132 20.65 2.14 -0.10
C LEU A 132 19.67 2.77 0.89
N PHE A 133 20.05 2.83 2.17
CA PHE A 133 19.29 3.50 3.22
C PHE A 133 19.14 5.00 2.93
N ALA A 134 20.24 5.70 2.65
CA ALA A 134 20.21 7.13 2.33
C ALA A 134 19.34 7.42 1.09
N VAL A 135 19.50 6.65 0.02
CA VAL A 135 18.68 6.78 -1.20
C VAL A 135 17.20 6.54 -0.88
N SER A 136 16.87 5.52 -0.08
CA SER A 136 15.49 5.24 0.31
C SER A 136 14.84 6.39 1.10
N LEU A 137 15.61 7.05 1.97
CA LEU A 137 15.15 8.22 2.72
C LEU A 137 14.85 9.42 1.82
N ILE A 138 15.70 9.67 0.82
CA ILE A 138 15.50 10.77 -0.13
C ILE A 138 14.20 10.55 -0.93
N ILE A 139 14.01 9.33 -1.46
CA ILE A 139 12.80 8.95 -2.19
C ILE A 139 11.57 9.09 -1.29
N LEU A 140 11.67 8.64 -0.04
CA LEU A 140 10.62 8.78 0.96
C LEU A 140 10.21 10.22 1.19
N VAL A 141 11.17 11.10 1.47
CA VAL A 141 10.94 12.53 1.70
C VAL A 141 10.32 13.18 0.46
N TYR A 142 10.85 12.89 -0.73
CA TYR A 142 10.35 13.43 -1.99
C TYR A 142 8.88 13.08 -2.24
N HIS A 143 8.51 11.79 -2.18
CA HIS A 143 7.12 11.37 -2.37
C HIS A 143 6.22 11.86 -1.25
N SER A 144 6.71 11.88 0.00
CA SER A 144 5.94 12.39 1.13
C SER A 144 5.61 13.86 0.94
N TRP A 145 6.59 14.65 0.52
CA TRP A 145 6.40 16.05 0.16
C TRP A 145 5.38 16.22 -0.95
N ASN A 146 5.49 15.42 -2.02
CA ASN A 146 4.59 15.51 -3.16
C ASN A 146 3.13 15.22 -2.75
N ILE A 147 2.92 14.18 -1.93
CA ILE A 147 1.59 13.83 -1.40
C ILE A 147 1.05 14.96 -0.52
N LEU A 148 1.85 15.52 0.38
CA LEU A 148 1.43 16.63 1.24
C LEU A 148 1.04 17.88 0.45
N ARG A 149 1.70 18.16 -0.69
CA ARG A 149 1.34 19.30 -1.55
C ARG A 149 -0.03 19.18 -2.21
N THR A 150 -0.49 17.96 -2.50
CA THR A 150 -1.78 17.77 -3.18
C THR A 150 -2.99 18.07 -2.30
N LYS A 151 -2.83 18.19 -0.96
CA LYS A 151 -3.89 18.45 0.05
C LYS A 151 -5.08 17.48 0.05
N ALA A 152 -5.22 16.63 -0.97
CA ALA A 152 -6.24 15.61 -1.10
C ALA A 152 -5.85 14.37 -0.29
N LYS A 153 -6.75 13.92 0.58
CA LYS A 153 -6.58 12.64 1.28
C LYS A 153 -6.97 11.53 0.32
N THR A 154 -6.01 10.73 -0.11
CA THR A 154 -6.22 9.53 -0.92
C THR A 154 -5.89 8.29 -0.11
N VAL A 155 -6.57 7.17 -0.38
CA VAL A 155 -6.26 5.87 0.21
C VAL A 155 -4.82 5.46 -0.11
N PHE A 156 -4.37 5.72 -1.34
CA PHE A 156 -2.99 5.45 -1.75
C PHE A 156 -1.97 6.25 -0.91
N GLY A 157 -2.15 7.58 -0.79
CA GLY A 157 -1.25 8.42 -0.03
C GLY A 157 -1.20 8.03 1.45
N TYR A 158 -2.37 7.66 2.02
CA TYR A 158 -2.47 7.16 3.38
C TYR A 158 -1.72 5.82 3.58
N CYS A 159 -1.90 4.86 2.67
CA CYS A 159 -1.17 3.58 2.73
C CYS A 159 0.35 3.79 2.54
N TYR A 160 0.74 4.69 1.64
CA TYR A 160 2.14 4.99 1.35
C TYR A 160 2.88 5.52 2.57
N MET A 161 2.35 6.57 3.22
CA MET A 161 2.96 7.17 4.42
C MET A 161 3.14 6.15 5.54
N ARG A 162 2.21 5.19 5.63
CA ARG A 162 2.23 4.18 6.67
C ARG A 162 3.21 3.04 6.40
N GLN A 163 3.22 2.50 5.19
CA GLN A 163 4.04 1.33 4.87
C GLN A 163 5.52 1.72 4.71
N PHE A 164 5.78 2.86 4.07
CA PHE A 164 7.15 3.24 3.77
C PHE A 164 7.86 3.96 4.93
N SER A 165 7.14 4.49 5.92
CA SER A 165 7.77 5.04 7.14
C SER A 165 8.48 3.99 7.98
N LEU A 166 8.16 2.69 7.82
CA LEU A 166 8.80 1.58 8.53
C LEU A 166 10.04 1.01 7.81
N LEU A 167 10.22 1.27 6.52
CA LEU A 167 11.37 0.77 5.75
C LEU A 167 12.73 1.21 6.32
N PRO A 168 12.91 2.47 6.76
CA PRO A 168 14.17 2.92 7.37
C PRO A 168 14.51 2.17 8.67
N LEU A 169 13.51 1.74 9.43
CA LEU A 169 13.73 1.00 10.68
C LEU A 169 14.24 -0.42 10.40
N PHE A 170 13.75 -1.06 9.34
CA PHE A 170 14.16 -2.42 8.97
C PHE A 170 15.64 -2.50 8.60
N THR A 171 16.15 -1.49 7.91
CA THR A 171 17.58 -1.40 7.57
C THR A 171 18.47 -1.20 8.80
N LEU A 172 17.96 -0.65 9.91
CA LEU A 172 18.74 -0.46 11.15
C LEU A 172 18.81 -1.73 12.01
N LEU A 173 17.84 -2.64 11.88
CA LEU A 173 17.76 -3.88 12.67
C LEU A 173 18.75 -4.97 12.24
N ILE A 174 19.42 -4.81 11.09
CA ILE A 174 20.48 -5.73 10.65
C ILE A 174 21.74 -5.46 11.50
N ASN A 175 21.86 -6.21 12.60
CA ASN A 175 22.91 -6.09 13.59
C ASN A 175 24.27 -6.64 13.10
N GLN A 176 25.36 -6.08 13.63
CA GLN A 176 26.77 -6.28 13.25
C GLN A 176 27.39 -7.64 13.64
N GLN A 177 26.72 -8.47 14.44
CA GLN A 177 27.39 -9.45 15.29
C GLN A 177 28.05 -10.66 14.58
N HIS A 178 27.96 -10.79 13.26
CA HIS A 178 28.54 -11.94 12.54
C HIS A 178 29.63 -11.62 11.51
N LEU A 179 30.15 -10.39 11.44
CA LEU A 179 31.18 -10.01 10.44
C LEU A 179 32.51 -9.53 11.06
N SER A 180 32.99 -10.19 12.12
CA SER A 180 34.39 -10.07 12.55
C SER A 180 35.24 -11.12 11.84
N LEU A 181 35.71 -10.80 10.62
CA LEU A 181 36.84 -11.53 10.02
C LEU A 181 38.12 -11.14 10.79
N PRO A 182 38.93 -12.10 11.27
CA PRO A 182 40.20 -11.79 11.89
C PRO A 182 41.18 -11.40 10.78
N LEU A 183 41.42 -10.11 10.62
CA LEU A 183 42.53 -9.62 9.78
C LEU A 183 43.60 -8.99 10.66
N SER A 184 44.78 -9.62 10.58
CA SER A 184 46.11 -9.21 11.03
C SER A 184 46.58 -9.69 12.41
N GLY A 185 47.77 -10.30 12.40
CA GLY A 185 48.55 -10.61 13.59
C GLY A 185 49.52 -11.76 13.39
N GLY A 186 50.42 -11.67 12.41
CA GLY A 186 51.65 -12.46 12.45
C GLY A 186 52.42 -12.11 13.72
N GLY A 187 52.76 -13.12 14.51
CA GLY A 187 53.52 -12.99 15.74
C GLY A 187 53.84 -14.37 16.29
N PHE A 188 55.05 -14.84 15.97
CA PHE A 188 55.77 -15.88 16.72
C PHE A 188 55.48 -15.80 18.22
N TYR A 189 55.26 -16.92 18.89
CA TYR A 189 56.03 -17.33 20.07
C TYR A 189 55.91 -18.86 20.26
N LEU A 190 57.08 -19.47 20.48
CA LEU A 190 57.26 -20.77 21.15
C LEU A 190 56.66 -20.72 22.56
#